data_AF-A0A4Q6IAD4-F1
#
_entry.id   AF-A0A4Q6IAD4-F1
#
_cell.length_a   1.000
_cell.length_b   1.000
_cell.length_c   1.000
_cell.angle_alpha   90.00
_cell.angle_beta   90.00
_cell.angle_gamma   90.00
#
_symmetry.space_group_name_H-M   'P 1'
#
loop_
_entity.id
_entity.type
_entity.pdbx_description
1 polymer ?
#
loop_
_entity_poly.entity_id
_entity_poly.type
_entity_poly.pdbx_seq_one_letter_code
_entity_poly.pdbx_strand_id
1 'polypeptide(L)'
;MNCKKIFITTALMSLMYSLPNLSFSDTIQDGKINGNFYISGKYVPSVSHFGVFSATEEKVSTVELYGLKPDWGGRQQTSHTDTDFNNKGYSFKYENNPFLGFAGAIGYSMYGPRIELEVLYEAFEVKNQNNCKNDGHKYCALCQTGTQQNAQQQKYVLLKNEGLTDISFMINACYDIVTDGIPFSPYVCAGVGTDLVSMFDAINPKISYQGKLGLSYPINPEASVFI
;
A
#
# COMPACT_ATOMS: atom_id res chain seq x y z
N MET A 1 5.62 22.06 -18.85
CA MET A 1 4.60 22.02 -17.78
C MET A 1 3.45 21.15 -18.28
N ASN A 2 3.17 20.06 -17.56
CA ASN A 2 2.58 18.85 -18.14
C ASN A 2 1.04 18.87 -18.05
N CYS A 3 0.39 19.77 -18.81
CA CYS A 3 -1.07 19.97 -18.76
C CYS A 3 -1.88 18.68 -18.98
N LYS A 4 -1.36 17.73 -19.75
CA LYS A 4 -1.98 16.40 -19.90
C LYS A 4 -2.05 15.60 -18.61
N LYS A 5 -0.99 15.63 -17.78
CA LYS A 5 -1.00 14.93 -16.48
C LYS A 5 -2.00 15.58 -15.54
N ILE A 6 -1.99 16.91 -15.44
CA ILE A 6 -2.91 17.66 -14.57
C ILE A 6 -4.37 17.36 -14.94
N PHE A 7 -4.73 17.41 -16.22
CA PHE A 7 -6.09 17.13 -16.68
C PHE A 7 -6.56 15.71 -16.38
N ILE A 8 -5.67 14.72 -16.52
CA ILE A 8 -5.99 13.33 -16.17
C ILE A 8 -6.18 13.21 -14.66
N THR A 9 -5.33 13.85 -13.85
CA THR A 9 -5.45 13.81 -12.38
C THR A 9 -6.72 14.50 -11.88
N THR A 10 -7.10 15.67 -12.43
CA THR A 10 -8.35 16.34 -12.06
C THR A 10 -9.59 15.62 -12.58
N ALA A 11 -9.56 15.08 -13.80
CA ALA A 11 -10.68 14.31 -14.34
C ALA A 11 -10.91 13.02 -13.54
N LEU A 12 -9.84 12.31 -13.19
CA LEU A 12 -9.92 11.09 -12.38
C LEU A 12 -10.42 11.41 -10.96
N MET A 13 -9.88 12.45 -10.30
CA MET A 13 -10.39 12.89 -9.00
C MET A 13 -11.87 13.30 -9.04
N SER A 14 -12.31 14.01 -10.08
CA SER A 14 -13.73 14.37 -10.22
C SER A 14 -14.64 13.17 -10.48
N LEU A 15 -14.15 12.16 -11.20
CA LEU A 15 -14.89 10.92 -11.45
C LEU A 15 -14.99 10.08 -10.16
N MET A 16 -13.96 10.12 -9.31
CA MET A 16 -13.94 9.44 -8.00
C MET A 16 -14.86 10.10 -6.97
N TYR A 17 -15.05 11.43 -6.99
CA TYR A 17 -16.08 12.09 -6.19
C TYR A 17 -17.53 11.74 -6.61
N SER A 18 -17.70 11.16 -7.81
CA SER A 18 -19.01 10.78 -8.37
C SER A 18 -19.33 9.28 -8.30
N LEU A 19 -18.41 8.46 -7.80
CA LEU A 19 -18.62 7.01 -7.65
C LEU A 19 -18.90 6.69 -6.17
N PRO A 20 -20.18 6.56 -5.76
CA PRO A 20 -20.48 5.97 -4.46
C PRO A 20 -19.95 4.53 -4.46
N ASN A 21 -19.27 4.12 -3.39
CA ASN A 21 -18.90 2.73 -3.16
C ASN A 21 -20.20 1.90 -3.13
N LEU A 22 -20.49 1.16 -4.21
CA LEU A 22 -21.70 0.34 -4.32
C LEU A 22 -21.43 -1.02 -3.67
N SER A 23 -22.13 -1.28 -2.56
CA SER A 23 -22.24 -2.59 -1.94
C SER A 23 -23.51 -3.26 -2.45
N PHE A 24 -23.44 -4.52 -2.89
CA PHE A 24 -24.60 -5.31 -3.32
C PHE A 24 -24.86 -6.44 -2.29
N SER A 25 -26.11 -6.62 -1.86
CA SER A 25 -26.55 -7.75 -1.05
C SER A 25 -27.74 -8.46 -1.70
N ASP A 26 -27.74 -9.79 -1.73
CA ASP A 26 -28.89 -10.62 -2.10
C ASP A 26 -29.38 -11.40 -0.86
N THR A 27 -30.68 -11.46 -0.62
CA THR A 27 -31.26 -12.12 0.55
C THR A 27 -31.57 -13.58 0.23
N ILE A 28 -30.78 -14.52 0.75
CA ILE A 28 -31.12 -15.95 0.72
C ILE A 28 -32.14 -16.22 1.84
N GLN A 29 -33.42 -16.27 1.49
CA GLN A 29 -34.47 -16.71 2.40
C GLN A 29 -34.42 -18.23 2.59
N ASP A 30 -33.91 -18.68 3.73
CA ASP A 30 -34.42 -19.88 4.40
C ASP A 30 -34.37 -19.69 5.93
N GLY A 31 -35.39 -20.17 6.62
CA GLY A 31 -35.81 -19.70 7.94
C GLY A 31 -34.78 -19.83 9.08
N LYS A 32 -34.86 -18.87 10.02
CA LYS A 32 -34.19 -18.78 11.35
C LYS A 32 -32.77 -18.19 11.43
N ILE A 33 -32.35 -17.33 10.50
CA ILE A 33 -31.15 -16.51 10.73
C ILE A 33 -31.47 -15.03 10.42
N ASN A 34 -31.60 -14.20 11.45
CA ASN A 34 -31.87 -12.76 11.32
C ASN A 34 -30.58 -12.01 10.93
N GLY A 35 -30.16 -12.10 9.67
CA GLY A 35 -29.04 -11.33 9.17
C GLY A 35 -28.82 -11.46 7.67
N ASN A 36 -28.14 -10.47 7.10
CA ASN A 36 -27.97 -10.32 5.65
C ASN A 36 -26.49 -10.40 5.26
N PHE A 37 -26.19 -11.14 4.19
CA PHE A 37 -24.88 -11.13 3.55
C PHE A 37 -24.74 -9.94 2.62
N TYR A 38 -23.55 -9.34 2.55
CA TYR A 38 -23.26 -8.27 1.61
C TYR A 38 -21.84 -8.39 1.06
N ILE A 39 -21.63 -7.82 -0.12
CA ILE A 39 -20.31 -7.65 -0.73
C ILE A 39 -20.05 -6.16 -0.88
N SER A 40 -18.91 -5.70 -0.39
CA SER A 40 -18.51 -4.30 -0.43
C SER A 40 -17.15 -4.13 -1.12
N GLY A 41 -17.02 -3.11 -1.95
CA GLY A 41 -15.74 -2.60 -2.44
C GLY A 41 -15.40 -1.28 -1.75
N LYS A 42 -14.13 -1.10 -1.37
CA LYS A 42 -13.62 0.14 -0.80
C LYS A 42 -12.33 0.56 -1.48
N TYR A 43 -12.20 1.87 -1.64
CA TYR A 43 -10.97 2.50 -2.07
C TYR A 43 -10.17 2.98 -0.86
N VAL A 44 -8.87 2.73 -0.85
CA VAL A 44 -8.01 2.99 0.32
C VAL A 44 -6.81 3.84 -0.12
N PRO A 45 -6.88 5.18 0.00
CA PRO A 45 -5.71 6.02 -0.19
C PRO A 45 -4.80 5.90 1.03
N SER A 46 -3.52 5.58 0.80
CA SER A 46 -2.59 5.21 1.86
C SER A 46 -1.38 6.11 1.96
N VAL A 47 -1.02 6.45 3.20
CA VAL A 47 0.20 7.19 3.54
C VAL A 47 1.25 6.17 3.95
N SER A 48 2.39 6.16 3.27
CA SER A 48 3.43 5.17 3.54
C SER A 48 4.34 5.64 4.68
N HIS A 49 4.50 4.78 5.69
CA HIS A 49 5.48 4.97 6.75
C HIS A 49 6.24 3.67 7.00
N PHE A 50 7.22 3.41 6.14
CA PHE A 50 8.11 2.26 6.30
C PHE A 50 9.37 2.68 7.08
N GLY A 51 9.85 1.76 7.92
CA GLY A 51 11.08 1.95 8.69
C GLY A 51 12.34 2.00 7.83
N VAL A 52 13.49 2.07 8.49
CA VAL A 52 14.79 2.05 7.80
C VAL A 52 15.01 0.68 7.18
N PHE A 53 15.25 0.66 5.88
CA PHE A 53 15.59 -0.55 5.16
C PHE A 53 17.06 -0.91 5.37
N SER A 54 17.33 -2.19 5.62
CA SER A 54 18.68 -2.74 5.70
C SER A 54 18.76 -4.00 4.85
N ALA A 55 19.82 -4.12 4.06
CA ALA A 55 20.12 -5.33 3.29
C ALA A 55 21.53 -5.79 3.60
N THR A 56 21.69 -7.09 3.77
CA THR A 56 22.98 -7.73 4.03
C THR A 56 23.15 -8.92 3.10
N GLU A 57 24.36 -9.09 2.57
CA GLU A 57 24.74 -10.28 1.84
C GLU A 57 24.96 -11.45 2.83
N GLU A 58 24.49 -12.65 2.46
CA GLU A 58 24.53 -13.84 3.34
C GLU A 58 25.97 -14.34 3.58
N LYS A 59 26.79 -14.34 2.52
CA LYS A 59 28.14 -14.91 2.55
C LYS A 59 29.21 -13.92 3.03
N VAL A 60 28.94 -12.63 2.93
CA VAL A 60 29.92 -11.57 3.22
C VAL A 60 29.23 -10.46 4.01
N SER A 61 29.85 -10.01 5.09
CA SER A 61 29.31 -8.89 5.87
C SER A 61 29.24 -7.64 5.01
N THR A 62 28.02 -7.14 4.78
CA THR A 62 27.79 -5.83 4.16
C THR A 62 28.08 -4.76 5.20
N VAL A 63 28.99 -3.84 4.86
CA VAL A 63 29.35 -2.75 5.76
C VAL A 63 28.33 -1.61 5.63
N GLU A 64 27.87 -1.33 4.40
CA GLU A 64 27.02 -0.18 4.14
C GLU A 64 26.32 -0.22 2.77
N LEU A 65 25.19 0.48 2.66
CA LEU A 65 24.44 0.68 1.42
C LEU A 65 24.78 2.06 0.82
N TYR A 66 25.10 2.07 -0.48
CA TYR A 66 25.32 3.29 -1.25
C TYR A 66 24.25 3.45 -2.33
N GLY A 67 23.57 4.58 -2.37
CA GLY A 67 22.65 4.95 -3.44
C GLY A 67 23.38 5.56 -4.63
N LEU A 68 22.74 5.53 -5.81
CA LEU A 68 23.27 6.22 -6.99
C LEU A 68 23.22 7.75 -6.83
N LYS A 69 24.20 8.41 -7.46
CA LYS A 69 24.26 9.86 -7.56
C LYS A 69 23.06 10.43 -8.33
N PRO A 70 22.59 11.65 -8.01
CA PRO A 70 21.40 12.22 -8.63
C PRO A 70 21.47 12.41 -10.15
N ASP A 71 22.66 12.66 -10.68
CA ASP A 71 22.94 12.99 -12.07
C ASP A 71 23.35 11.77 -12.92
N TRP A 72 23.14 10.55 -12.40
CA TRP A 72 23.51 9.32 -13.09
C TRP A 72 22.93 9.24 -14.52
N GLY A 73 23.80 8.89 -15.48
CA GLY A 73 23.53 8.94 -16.93
C GLY A 73 22.56 7.87 -17.45
N GLY A 74 22.12 6.94 -16.61
CA GLY A 74 21.15 5.92 -16.96
C GLY A 74 21.75 4.64 -17.54
N ARG A 75 20.86 3.67 -17.85
CA ARG A 75 21.16 2.29 -18.28
C ARG A 75 21.89 2.16 -19.64
N GLN A 76 22.26 3.28 -20.28
CA GLN A 76 23.06 3.32 -21.51
C GLN A 76 24.56 3.06 -21.26
N GLN A 77 24.99 3.03 -19.99
CA GLN A 77 26.32 2.59 -19.59
C GLN A 77 26.35 1.07 -19.41
N THR A 78 27.25 0.39 -20.13
CA THR A 78 27.47 -1.06 -20.08
C THR A 78 28.01 -1.56 -18.73
N SER A 79 28.36 -0.66 -17.81
CA SER A 79 28.81 -0.96 -16.44
C SER A 79 28.62 0.26 -15.54
N HIS A 80 28.29 0.04 -14.27
CA HIS A 80 28.33 1.10 -13.25
C HIS A 80 29.79 1.43 -12.91
N THR A 81 30.12 2.72 -12.77
CA THR A 81 31.41 3.12 -12.21
C THR A 81 31.27 3.32 -10.71
N ASP A 82 32.31 3.01 -9.93
CA ASP A 82 32.29 3.10 -8.47
C ASP A 82 31.91 4.50 -7.95
N THR A 83 32.30 5.54 -8.71
CA THR A 83 31.96 6.94 -8.44
C THR A 83 30.48 7.27 -8.61
N ASP A 84 29.70 6.37 -9.21
CA ASP A 84 28.25 6.54 -9.34
C ASP A 84 27.52 6.26 -8.02
N PHE A 85 28.13 5.52 -7.09
CA PHE A 85 27.56 5.19 -5.77
C PHE A 85 28.21 6.04 -4.67
N ASN A 86 27.74 7.28 -4.51
CA ASN A 86 28.28 8.24 -3.56
C ASN A 86 27.32 8.59 -2.40
N ASN A 87 26.09 8.04 -2.41
CA ASN A 87 25.10 8.33 -1.39
C ASN A 87 25.16 7.29 -0.27
N LYS A 88 26.07 7.52 0.68
CA LYS A 88 26.33 6.66 1.82
C LYS A 88 25.13 6.58 2.79
N GLY A 89 24.80 5.38 3.26
CA GLY A 89 23.70 5.16 4.21
C GLY A 89 22.32 5.21 3.57
N TYR A 90 22.23 4.84 2.29
CA TYR A 90 21.00 4.93 1.52
C TYR A 90 19.94 3.92 2.02
N SER A 91 18.73 4.41 2.29
CA SER A 91 17.56 3.59 2.59
C SER A 91 16.44 3.92 1.61
N PHE A 92 15.82 2.87 1.05
CA PHE A 92 14.60 3.02 0.28
C PHE A 92 13.51 3.65 1.17
N LYS A 93 12.78 4.59 0.59
CA LYS A 93 11.49 5.06 1.11
C LYS A 93 10.47 4.88 0.01
N TYR A 94 9.21 4.93 0.39
CA TYR A 94 8.11 4.73 -0.53
C TYR A 94 7.30 6.00 -0.66
N GLU A 95 6.70 6.21 -1.83
CA GLU A 95 5.75 7.29 -2.02
C GLU A 95 4.44 6.97 -1.31
N ASN A 96 3.67 8.00 -1.01
CA ASN A 96 2.27 7.80 -0.62
C ASN A 96 1.54 7.22 -1.83
N ASN A 97 0.59 6.33 -1.55
CA ASN A 97 -0.20 5.69 -2.57
C ASN A 97 -1.65 6.21 -2.52
N PRO A 98 -1.94 7.35 -3.16
CA PRO A 98 -3.29 7.86 -3.18
C PRO A 98 -4.21 7.11 -4.14
N PHE A 99 -3.74 6.18 -5.00
CA PHE A 99 -4.52 5.62 -6.13
C PHE A 99 -4.52 4.10 -6.32
N LEU A 100 -3.57 3.36 -5.75
CA LEU A 100 -3.37 1.93 -6.01
C LEU A 100 -3.72 1.08 -4.78
N GLY A 101 -4.67 1.53 -3.96
CA GLY A 101 -5.16 0.81 -2.79
C GLY A 101 -6.64 0.47 -2.96
N PHE A 102 -6.95 -0.83 -3.02
CA PHE A 102 -8.31 -1.33 -3.21
C PHE A 102 -8.56 -2.49 -2.27
N ALA A 103 -9.74 -2.52 -1.66
CA ALA A 103 -10.17 -3.65 -0.86
C ALA A 103 -11.55 -4.12 -1.25
N GLY A 104 -11.73 -5.44 -1.23
CA GLY A 104 -13.01 -6.10 -1.31
C GLY A 104 -13.31 -6.78 0.02
N ALA A 105 -14.55 -6.76 0.45
CA ALA A 105 -14.97 -7.48 1.64
C ALA A 105 -16.32 -8.19 1.43
N ILE A 106 -16.46 -9.32 2.10
CA ILE A 106 -17.70 -10.07 2.24
C ILE A 106 -18.10 -9.97 3.69
N GLY A 107 -19.29 -9.43 3.94
CA GLY A 107 -19.79 -9.19 5.28
C GLY A 107 -21.10 -9.91 5.58
N TYR A 108 -21.35 -10.12 6.87
CA TYR A 108 -22.61 -10.60 7.41
C TYR A 108 -23.08 -9.66 8.52
N SER A 109 -24.27 -9.07 8.35
CA SER A 109 -24.85 -8.11 9.29
C SER A 109 -25.99 -8.75 10.10
N MET A 110 -25.93 -8.58 11.42
CA MET A 110 -26.89 -9.12 12.41
C MET A 110 -27.67 -8.00 13.10
N TYR A 111 -28.17 -7.00 12.36
CA TYR A 111 -28.94 -5.86 12.91
C TYR A 111 -28.21 -5.16 14.08
N GLY A 112 -26.96 -4.76 13.84
CA GLY A 112 -26.09 -4.09 14.81
C GLY A 112 -24.67 -4.64 14.69
N PRO A 113 -24.35 -5.82 15.25
CA PRO A 113 -23.08 -6.49 15.01
C PRO A 113 -22.91 -6.91 13.55
N ARG A 114 -21.71 -6.75 12.99
CA ARG A 114 -21.34 -7.30 11.67
C ARG A 114 -19.98 -7.98 11.73
N ILE A 115 -19.79 -8.97 10.87
CA ILE A 115 -18.49 -9.61 10.65
C ILE A 115 -18.12 -9.42 9.18
N GLU A 116 -16.90 -8.97 8.90
CA GLU A 116 -16.40 -8.77 7.53
C GLU A 116 -15.10 -9.54 7.33
N LEU A 117 -15.03 -10.33 6.25
CA LEU A 117 -13.78 -10.82 5.70
C LEU A 117 -13.34 -9.87 4.59
N GLU A 118 -12.18 -9.24 4.77
CA GLU A 118 -11.65 -8.22 3.87
C GLU A 118 -10.31 -8.66 3.27
N VAL A 119 -10.15 -8.38 1.97
CA VAL A 119 -8.88 -8.49 1.24
C VAL A 119 -8.51 -7.12 0.74
N LEU A 120 -7.32 -6.64 1.09
CA LEU A 120 -6.77 -5.36 0.68
C LEU A 120 -5.54 -5.59 -0.19
N TYR A 121 -5.43 -4.84 -1.28
CA TYR A 121 -4.25 -4.80 -2.14
C TYR A 121 -3.75 -3.36 -2.22
N GLU A 122 -2.47 -3.16 -1.92
CA GLU A 122 -1.81 -1.85 -2.00
C GLU A 122 -0.44 -1.97 -2.68
N ALA A 123 -0.12 -1.02 -3.56
CA ALA A 123 1.17 -0.95 -4.22
C ALA A 123 1.83 0.42 -4.02
N PHE A 124 3.08 0.42 -3.55
CA PHE A 124 3.86 1.61 -3.25
C PHE A 124 5.10 1.70 -4.14
N GLU A 125 5.25 2.80 -4.86
CA GLU A 125 6.45 3.08 -5.64
C GLU A 125 7.59 3.60 -4.76
N VAL A 126 8.84 3.40 -5.19
CA VAL A 126 10.02 3.91 -4.49
C VAL A 126 10.10 5.44 -4.63
N LYS A 127 10.25 6.12 -3.50
CA LYS A 127 10.35 7.59 -3.40
C LYS A 127 11.67 8.12 -3.93
N ASN A 128 11.59 9.09 -4.84
CA ASN A 128 12.77 9.76 -5.37
C ASN A 128 13.28 10.87 -4.44
N GLN A 129 13.90 10.48 -3.32
CA GLN A 129 14.34 11.41 -2.28
C GLN A 129 15.40 12.43 -2.74
N ASN A 130 16.29 12.04 -3.66
CA ASN A 130 17.45 12.85 -4.05
C ASN A 130 17.32 13.42 -5.46
N ASN A 131 16.10 13.46 -6.02
CA ASN A 131 15.85 13.89 -7.40
C ASN A 131 16.76 13.18 -8.42
N CYS A 132 16.99 11.89 -8.21
CA CYS A 132 17.81 11.07 -9.09
C CYS A 132 17.15 10.98 -10.47
N LYS A 133 17.94 11.25 -11.52
CA LYS A 133 17.56 11.03 -12.91
C LYS A 133 17.57 9.54 -13.25
N ASN A 134 16.89 9.19 -14.34
CA ASN A 134 16.94 7.85 -14.95
C ASN A 134 16.65 6.69 -13.97
N ASP A 135 15.71 6.90 -13.05
CA ASP A 135 15.33 5.93 -12.01
C ASP A 135 16.47 5.50 -11.08
N GLY A 136 17.53 6.32 -10.94
CA GLY A 136 18.66 6.00 -10.07
C GLY A 136 18.28 5.76 -8.60
N HIS A 137 17.16 6.33 -8.15
CA HIS A 137 16.61 6.11 -6.81
C HIS A 137 16.09 4.68 -6.56
N LYS A 138 15.95 3.86 -7.61
CA LYS A 138 15.56 2.45 -7.49
C LYS A 138 16.75 1.52 -7.24
N TYR A 139 17.98 2.02 -7.33
CA TYR A 139 19.19 1.21 -7.27
C TYR A 139 20.06 1.59 -6.07
N CYS A 140 20.58 0.57 -5.39
CA CYS A 140 21.62 0.73 -4.39
C CYS A 140 22.68 -0.37 -4.48
N ALA A 141 23.90 -0.08 -4.06
CA ALA A 141 25.01 -1.02 -4.00
C ALA A 141 25.23 -1.47 -2.54
N LEU A 142 25.20 -2.78 -2.31
CA LEU A 142 25.61 -3.40 -1.06
C LEU A 142 27.12 -3.57 -1.08
N CYS A 143 27.84 -2.77 -0.31
CA CYS A 143 29.30 -2.78 -0.32
C CYS A 143 29.87 -3.71 0.76
N GLN A 144 30.77 -4.60 0.36
CA GLN A 144 31.50 -5.49 1.27
C GLN A 144 32.69 -4.79 1.95
N THR A 145 33.20 -3.71 1.35
CA THR A 145 34.28 -2.88 1.89
C THR A 145 34.11 -1.46 1.31
N GLY A 146 34.10 -0.43 2.15
CA GLY A 146 33.83 0.95 1.72
C GLY A 146 34.89 1.91 2.27
N THR A 147 35.39 2.81 1.42
CA THR A 147 36.03 4.05 1.87
C THR A 147 34.94 5.07 2.19
N GLN A 148 35.23 6.11 2.99
CA GLN A 148 34.21 7.04 3.51
C GLN A 148 33.33 7.74 2.46
N GLN A 149 33.64 7.67 1.16
CA GLN A 149 33.01 8.48 0.11
C GLN A 149 32.42 7.70 -1.07
N ASN A 150 32.88 6.47 -1.38
CA ASN A 150 32.41 5.71 -2.55
C ASN A 150 32.47 4.19 -2.31
N ALA A 151 31.69 3.43 -3.08
CA ALA A 151 31.85 1.98 -3.21
C ALA A 151 33.25 1.62 -3.75
N GLN A 152 33.86 0.52 -3.29
CA GLN A 152 35.14 0.04 -3.84
C GLN A 152 34.94 -0.96 -4.98
N GLN A 153 35.83 -0.85 -5.98
CA GLN A 153 35.87 -1.64 -7.21
C GLN A 153 35.63 -3.14 -6.97
N GLN A 154 34.66 -3.70 -7.71
CA GLN A 154 34.34 -5.13 -7.81
C GLN A 154 33.89 -5.86 -6.52
N LYS A 155 33.57 -5.15 -5.45
CA LYS A 155 33.11 -5.76 -4.17
C LYS A 155 31.76 -5.22 -3.71
N TYR A 156 30.83 -5.12 -4.64
CA TYR A 156 29.45 -4.76 -4.31
C TYR A 156 28.43 -5.55 -5.12
N VAL A 157 27.27 -5.79 -4.51
CA VAL A 157 26.10 -6.37 -5.15
C VAL A 157 25.11 -5.25 -5.45
N LEU A 158 24.64 -5.18 -6.70
CA LEU A 158 23.62 -4.21 -7.10
C LEU A 158 22.24 -4.73 -6.74
N LEU A 159 21.51 -3.96 -5.94
CA LEU A 159 20.13 -4.22 -5.57
C LEU A 159 19.22 -3.22 -6.28
N LYS A 160 18.17 -3.74 -6.92
CA LYS A 160 17.13 -2.93 -7.57
C LYS A 160 15.80 -3.15 -6.86
N ASN A 161 15.18 -2.07 -6.41
CA ASN A 161 13.87 -2.07 -5.79
C ASN A 161 12.82 -1.53 -6.77
N GLU A 162 11.86 -2.35 -7.15
CA GLU A 162 10.78 -1.95 -8.08
C GLU A 162 9.57 -1.37 -7.37
N GLY A 163 9.52 -1.45 -6.04
CA GLY A 163 8.37 -1.06 -5.24
C GLY A 163 8.10 -2.04 -4.10
N LEU A 164 7.04 -1.78 -3.37
CA LEU A 164 6.52 -2.63 -2.32
C LEU A 164 5.05 -2.89 -2.59
N THR A 165 4.66 -4.15 -2.59
CA THR A 165 3.27 -4.55 -2.71
C THR A 165 2.85 -5.19 -1.40
N ASP A 166 1.71 -4.78 -0.87
CA ASP A 166 1.12 -5.34 0.33
C ASP A 166 -0.25 -5.94 0.01
N ILE A 167 -0.49 -7.16 0.49
CA ILE A 167 -1.76 -7.85 0.37
C ILE A 167 -2.21 -8.25 1.76
N SER A 168 -3.27 -7.62 2.28
CA SER A 168 -3.80 -7.91 3.61
C SER A 168 -5.04 -8.77 3.55
N PHE A 169 -5.11 -9.74 4.45
CA PHE A 169 -6.30 -10.53 4.75
C PHE A 169 -6.74 -10.23 6.16
N MET A 170 -7.93 -9.64 6.31
CA MET A 170 -8.44 -9.13 7.57
C MET A 170 -9.79 -9.75 7.91
N ILE A 171 -9.97 -10.13 9.18
CA ILE A 171 -11.28 -10.45 9.75
C ILE A 171 -11.64 -9.32 10.69
N ASN A 172 -12.73 -8.62 10.39
CA ASN A 172 -13.21 -7.47 11.14
C ASN A 172 -14.51 -7.81 11.87
N ALA A 173 -14.59 -7.46 13.14
CA ALA A 173 -15.84 -7.38 13.88
C ALA A 173 -16.26 -5.90 13.97
N CYS A 174 -17.45 -5.60 13.48
CA CYS A 174 -18.02 -4.26 13.42
C CYS A 174 -19.28 -4.16 14.27
N TYR A 175 -19.62 -2.95 14.68
CA TYR A 175 -20.87 -2.63 15.34
C TYR A 175 -21.45 -1.33 14.78
N ASP A 176 -22.68 -1.42 14.25
CA ASP A 176 -23.48 -0.31 13.78
C ASP A 176 -24.28 0.31 14.93
N ILE A 177 -24.10 1.61 15.12
CA ILE A 177 -24.87 2.41 16.07
C ILE A 177 -26.10 2.93 15.34
N VAL A 178 -27.22 2.21 15.47
CA VAL A 178 -28.50 2.62 14.86
C VAL A 178 -29.22 3.55 15.84
N THR A 179 -29.53 4.77 15.40
CA THR A 179 -30.27 5.76 16.19
C THR A 179 -31.53 6.20 15.44
N ASP A 180 -32.67 6.15 16.13
CA ASP A 180 -33.95 6.55 15.54
C ASP A 180 -33.94 8.04 15.13
N GLY A 181 -34.40 8.31 13.90
CA GLY A 181 -34.53 9.67 13.36
C GLY A 181 -33.30 10.23 12.64
N ILE A 182 -32.21 9.47 12.52
CA ILE A 182 -31.00 9.87 11.75
C ILE A 182 -30.91 9.04 10.47
N PRO A 183 -30.64 9.64 9.29
CA PRO A 183 -30.57 8.93 8.01
C PRO A 183 -29.25 8.16 7.79
N PHE A 184 -28.39 8.06 8.81
CA PHE A 184 -27.10 7.38 8.75
C PHE A 184 -26.77 6.68 10.06
N SER A 185 -25.97 5.62 9.97
CA SER A 185 -25.54 4.79 11.09
C SER A 185 -24.03 4.87 11.25
N PRO A 186 -23.51 5.53 12.29
CA PRO A 186 -22.09 5.42 12.64
C PRO A 186 -21.71 3.98 12.94
N TYR A 187 -20.50 3.57 12.57
CA TYR A 187 -20.00 2.24 12.87
C TYR A 187 -18.54 2.25 13.28
N VAL A 188 -18.17 1.26 14.08
CA VAL A 188 -16.80 1.01 14.51
C VAL A 188 -16.47 -0.45 14.27
N CYS A 189 -15.24 -0.74 13.83
CA CYS A 189 -14.75 -2.09 13.66
C CYS A 189 -13.37 -2.27 14.31
N ALA A 190 -13.14 -3.48 14.79
CA ALA A 190 -11.83 -3.98 15.17
C ALA A 190 -11.55 -5.27 14.41
N GLY A 191 -10.37 -5.39 13.83
CA GLY A 191 -9.97 -6.54 13.04
C GLY A 191 -8.57 -7.02 13.31
N VAL A 192 -8.37 -8.29 13.00
CA VAL A 192 -7.07 -8.98 13.07
C VAL A 192 -6.86 -9.72 11.75
N GLY A 193 -5.61 -9.79 11.33
CA GLY A 193 -5.29 -10.33 10.02
C GLY A 193 -3.82 -10.61 9.82
N THR A 194 -3.50 -10.85 8.56
CA THR A 194 -2.12 -11.01 8.09
C THR A 194 -1.91 -10.16 6.85
N ASP A 195 -0.75 -9.52 6.80
CA ASP A 195 -0.25 -8.76 5.67
C ASP A 195 0.84 -9.58 4.98
N LEU A 196 0.76 -9.69 3.66
CA LEU A 196 1.76 -10.32 2.81
C LEU A 196 2.55 -9.22 2.12
N VAL A 197 3.66 -8.83 2.74
CA VAL A 197 4.52 -7.78 2.20
C VAL A 197 5.49 -8.39 1.20
N SER A 198 5.39 -7.99 -0.06
CA SER A 198 6.27 -8.37 -1.15
C SER A 198 7.28 -7.26 -1.44
N MET A 199 8.57 -7.58 -1.31
CA MET A 199 9.70 -6.69 -1.58
C MET A 199 10.85 -7.50 -2.18
N PHE A 200 11.44 -7.06 -3.29
CA PHE A 200 12.49 -7.81 -4.03
C PHE A 200 12.08 -9.24 -4.41
N ASP A 201 10.84 -9.43 -4.85
CA ASP A 201 10.26 -10.74 -5.18
C ASP A 201 10.23 -11.73 -3.98
N ALA A 202 10.47 -11.26 -2.76
CA ALA A 202 10.35 -12.03 -1.53
C ALA A 202 9.08 -11.63 -0.78
N ILE A 203 8.26 -12.64 -0.44
CA ILE A 203 7.01 -12.47 0.29
C ILE A 203 7.24 -12.79 1.76
N ASN A 204 6.90 -11.85 2.64
CA ASN A 204 7.03 -12.01 4.09
C ASN A 204 5.67 -11.80 4.77
N PRO A 205 5.10 -12.84 5.42
CA PRO A 205 3.87 -12.69 6.18
C PRO A 205 4.12 -11.96 7.50
N LYS A 206 3.23 -11.02 7.83
CA LYS A 206 3.22 -10.26 9.10
C LYS A 206 1.82 -10.26 9.69
N ILE A 207 1.73 -10.31 11.01
CA ILE A 207 0.44 -10.16 11.71
C ILE A 207 0.06 -8.68 11.69
N SER A 208 -1.21 -8.42 11.40
CA SER A 208 -1.76 -7.06 11.30
C SER A 208 -3.03 -6.90 12.12
N TYR A 209 -3.28 -5.66 12.53
CA TYR A 209 -4.43 -5.24 13.32
C TYR A 209 -5.06 -4.03 12.64
N GLN A 210 -6.39 -4.00 12.58
CA GLN A 210 -7.12 -2.94 11.90
C GLN A 210 -8.17 -2.33 12.82
N GLY A 211 -8.24 -1.00 12.84
CA GLY A 211 -9.37 -0.26 13.40
C GLY A 211 -10.07 0.48 12.27
N LYS A 212 -11.40 0.35 12.20
CA LYS A 212 -12.21 1.15 11.27
C LYS A 212 -13.21 1.97 12.07
N LEU A 213 -13.42 3.21 11.63
CA LEU A 213 -14.56 4.01 12.04
C LEU A 213 -15.16 4.62 10.77
N GLY A 214 -16.47 4.76 10.73
CA GLY A 214 -17.12 5.33 9.56
C GLY A 214 -18.59 5.58 9.76
N LEU A 215 -19.23 6.06 8.69
CA LEU A 215 -20.66 6.28 8.61
C LEU A 215 -21.24 5.42 7.48
N SER A 216 -22.33 4.73 7.77
CA SER A 216 -23.11 3.96 6.79
C SER A 216 -24.37 4.73 6.41
N TYR A 217 -24.54 4.98 5.12
CA TYR A 217 -25.71 5.64 4.53
C TYR A 217 -26.47 4.63 3.66
N PRO A 218 -27.66 4.15 4.09
CA PRO A 218 -28.48 3.31 3.24
C PRO A 218 -29.07 4.12 2.08
N ILE A 219 -28.77 3.72 0.84
CA ILE A 219 -29.39 4.32 -0.35
C ILE A 219 -30.79 3.72 -0.57
N ASN A 220 -30.88 2.39 -0.44
CA ASN A 220 -32.11 1.62 -0.54
C ASN A 220 -31.98 0.36 0.37
N PRO A 221 -33.01 -0.49 0.49
CA PRO A 221 -32.95 -1.68 1.36
C PRO A 221 -31.84 -2.69 1.02
N GLU A 222 -31.22 -2.62 -0.17
CA GLU A 222 -30.26 -3.59 -0.69
C GLU A 222 -28.84 -3.02 -0.89
N ALA A 223 -28.68 -1.69 -0.79
CA ALA A 223 -27.45 -0.98 -1.09
C ALA A 223 -27.19 0.14 -0.08
N SER A 224 -25.96 0.17 0.44
CA SER A 224 -25.48 1.17 1.38
C SER A 224 -24.11 1.69 0.96
N VAL A 225 -23.84 2.94 1.29
CA VAL A 225 -22.54 3.60 1.09
C VAL A 225 -21.85 3.74 2.44
N PHE A 226 -20.56 3.41 2.46
CA PHE A 226 -19.69 3.54 3.61
C PHE A 226 -18.65 4.63 3.36
N ILE A 227 -18.45 5.49 4.36
CA ILE A 227 -17.47 6.59 4.37
C ILE A 227 -16.63 6.48 5.63
#